data_AF-A0A7S0WJK3-F1
#
_entry.id   AF-A0A7S0WJK3-F1
#
_cell.length_a   1.000
_cell.length_b   1.000
_cell.length_c   1.000
_cell.angle_alpha   90.00
_cell.angle_beta   90.00
_cell.angle_gamma   90.00
#
_symmetry.space_group_name_H-M   'P 1'
#
loop_
_entity.id
_entity.type
_entity.pdbx_description
1 polymer ?
#
loop_
_entity_poly.entity_id
_entity_poly.type
_entity_poly.pdbx_seq_one_letter_code
_entity_poly.pdbx_strand_id
1 'polypeptide(L)'
;ENLTPLGQHLAQLPVDVRVGKMLLYGSMLGCLDPVLTIAAVLGGRSPFVAPLDKRDEADLAKKLFAEDQSDHLTILNAYNGWQDAKKLGKSSEFAFTRENFLSWRSLEGIADLRDQFTNLLNETGFLGSSNGKKKGGGRYRGRQRGDVLKDDAEWIQANRNADNKRLLKAVLVAGLYPHLIKVEPAMRAGAPPRLTFLAENGRSEKI
;
A
#
# COMPACT_ATOMS: atom_id res chain seq x y z
N GLU A 1 16.95 14.36 -22.89
CA GLU A 1 16.07 14.57 -21.72
C GLU A 1 16.93 14.61 -20.46
N ASN A 2 16.71 15.58 -19.57
CA ASN A 2 17.43 15.69 -18.31
C ASN A 2 16.61 15.05 -17.19
N LEU A 3 17.28 14.33 -16.28
CA LEU A 3 16.63 13.73 -15.13
C LEU A 3 16.11 14.82 -14.18
N THR A 4 14.83 14.76 -13.84
CA THR A 4 14.24 15.65 -12.83
C THR A 4 14.77 15.30 -11.43
N PRO A 5 14.68 16.19 -10.43
CA PRO A 5 15.08 15.87 -9.05
C PRO A 5 14.37 14.63 -8.51
N LEU A 6 13.07 14.48 -8.78
CA LEU A 6 12.32 13.26 -8.45
C LEU A 6 12.89 12.04 -9.19
N GLY A 7 13.18 12.18 -10.49
CA GLY A 7 13.81 11.14 -11.29
C GLY A 7 15.16 10.68 -10.74
N GLN A 8 15.96 11.60 -10.17
CA GLN A 8 17.26 11.28 -9.56
C GLN A 8 17.11 10.40 -8.33
N HIS A 9 16.12 10.66 -7.48
CA HIS A 9 15.83 9.80 -6.35
C HIS A 9 15.26 8.45 -6.80
N LEU A 10 14.34 8.44 -7.76
CA LEU A 10 13.75 7.20 -8.28
C LEU A 10 14.78 6.29 -8.94
N ALA A 11 15.76 6.85 -9.66
CA ALA A 11 16.84 6.09 -10.30
C ALA A 11 17.74 5.34 -9.31
N GLN A 12 17.70 5.69 -8.02
CA GLN A 12 18.46 5.03 -6.96
C GLN A 12 17.67 3.89 -6.28
N LEU A 13 16.37 3.75 -6.56
CA LEU A 13 15.52 2.74 -5.94
C LEU A 13 15.36 1.52 -6.86
N PRO A 14 15.68 0.29 -6.40
CA PRO A 14 15.54 -0.93 -7.20
C PRO A 14 14.08 -1.43 -7.18
N VAL A 15 13.12 -0.56 -7.51
CA VAL A 15 11.68 -0.86 -7.54
C VAL A 15 11.02 -0.25 -8.78
N ASP A 16 9.82 -0.69 -9.11
CA ASP A 16 8.99 -0.05 -10.13
C ASP A 16 8.78 1.44 -9.79
N VAL A 17 8.81 2.30 -10.82
CA VAL A 17 8.70 3.76 -10.67
C VAL A 17 7.45 4.18 -9.89
N ARG A 18 6.33 3.47 -10.05
CA ARG A 18 5.07 3.75 -9.35
C ARG A 18 5.21 3.49 -7.86
N VAL A 19 5.81 2.36 -7.50
CA VAL A 19 6.13 1.99 -6.11
C VAL A 19 7.11 3.00 -5.52
N GLY A 20 8.20 3.32 -6.24
CA GLY A 20 9.18 4.31 -5.80
C GLY A 20 8.54 5.67 -5.50
N LYS A 21 7.69 6.18 -6.40
CA LYS A 21 6.95 7.44 -6.18
C LYS A 21 6.09 7.37 -4.93
N MET A 22 5.34 6.28 -4.73
CA MET A 22 4.52 6.13 -3.53
C MET A 22 5.36 6.17 -2.25
N LEU A 23 6.45 5.40 -2.20
CA LEU A 23 7.33 5.35 -1.03
C LEU A 23 7.94 6.72 -0.69
N LEU A 24 8.42 7.45 -1.71
CA LEU A 24 8.98 8.79 -1.52
C LEU A 24 7.93 9.78 -1.01
N TYR A 25 6.76 9.87 -1.67
CA TYR A 25 5.70 10.78 -1.24
C TYR A 25 5.09 10.37 0.11
N GLY A 26 4.95 9.07 0.38
CA GLY A 26 4.47 8.56 1.65
C GLY A 26 5.35 8.98 2.82
N SER A 27 6.68 8.86 2.66
CA SER A 27 7.64 9.38 3.63
C SER A 27 7.53 10.90 3.81
N MET A 28 7.57 11.67 2.72
CA MET A 28 7.54 13.14 2.78
C MET A 28 6.25 13.68 3.42
N LEU A 29 5.10 13.10 3.07
CA LEU A 29 3.78 13.49 3.56
C LEU A 29 3.46 12.90 4.94
N GLY A 30 4.32 12.04 5.49
CA GLY A 30 4.16 11.49 6.83
C GLY A 30 3.06 10.45 6.94
N CYS A 31 2.80 9.66 5.90
CA CYS A 31 1.80 8.60 5.89
C CYS A 31 2.38 7.26 5.42
N LEU A 32 3.62 6.97 5.82
CA LEU A 32 4.40 5.89 5.23
C LEU A 32 3.85 4.48 5.52
N ASP A 33 3.42 4.20 6.74
CA ASP A 33 2.98 2.89 7.19
C ASP A 33 1.86 2.29 6.33
N PRO A 34 0.74 2.99 6.07
CA PRO A 34 -0.28 2.49 5.15
C PRO A 34 0.21 2.43 3.70
N VAL A 35 1.08 3.37 3.29
CA VAL A 35 1.68 3.38 1.95
C VAL A 35 2.55 2.14 1.71
N LEU A 36 3.29 1.66 2.73
CA LEU A 36 4.10 0.44 2.62
C LEU A 36 3.23 -0.78 2.31
N THR A 37 2.06 -0.92 2.95
CA THR A 37 1.11 -2.00 2.63
C THR A 37 0.62 -1.89 1.20
N ILE A 38 0.14 -0.70 0.82
CA ILE A 38 -0.43 -0.46 -0.51
C ILE A 38 0.61 -0.71 -1.61
N ALA A 39 1.82 -0.20 -1.43
CA ALA A 39 2.93 -0.39 -2.36
C ALA A 39 3.31 -1.87 -2.50
N ALA A 40 3.34 -2.63 -1.40
CA ALA A 40 3.65 -4.06 -1.41
C ALA A 40 2.60 -4.87 -2.18
N VAL A 41 1.33 -4.49 -2.07
CA VAL A 41 0.23 -5.13 -2.79
C VAL A 41 0.26 -4.80 -4.28
N LEU A 42 0.59 -3.57 -4.66
CA LEU A 42 0.70 -3.15 -6.07
C LEU A 42 1.79 -3.90 -6.83
N GLY A 43 2.89 -4.25 -6.16
CA GLY A 43 3.94 -5.09 -6.74
C GLY A 43 3.66 -6.61 -6.64
N GLY A 44 2.59 -7.00 -5.94
CA GLY A 44 2.30 -8.39 -5.57
C GLY A 44 0.91 -8.86 -6.00
N ARG A 45 0.38 -9.84 -5.25
CA ARG A 45 -0.98 -10.37 -5.45
C ARG A 45 -1.89 -9.92 -4.33
N SER A 46 -3.18 -9.79 -4.63
CA SER A 46 -4.20 -9.55 -3.61
C SER A 46 -4.19 -10.68 -2.57
N PRO A 47 -4.32 -10.37 -1.25
CA PRO A 47 -4.42 -11.41 -0.23
C PRO A 47 -5.80 -12.08 -0.19
N PHE A 48 -6.84 -11.50 -0.80
CA PHE A 48 -8.16 -12.09 -0.84
C PHE A 48 -8.20 -13.31 -1.76
N VAL A 49 -8.80 -14.40 -1.28
CA VAL A 49 -9.04 -15.63 -2.05
C VAL A 49 -10.53 -15.85 -2.20
N ALA A 50 -10.97 -16.37 -3.34
CA ALA A 50 -12.39 -16.66 -3.59
C ALA A 50 -12.53 -18.09 -4.15
N PRO A 51 -12.58 -19.11 -3.27
CA PRO A 51 -12.87 -20.49 -3.67
C PRO A 51 -14.15 -20.56 -4.49
N LEU A 52 -14.19 -21.40 -5.53
CA LEU A 52 -15.30 -21.45 -6.49
C LEU A 52 -16.67 -21.70 -5.82
N ASP A 53 -16.67 -22.53 -4.78
CA ASP A 53 -17.83 -22.93 -3.98
C ASP A 53 -18.26 -21.89 -2.94
N LYS A 54 -17.42 -20.89 -2.66
CA LYS A 54 -17.63 -19.90 -1.59
C LYS A 54 -17.40 -18.46 -2.03
N ARG A 55 -17.59 -18.17 -3.33
CA ARG A 55 -17.37 -16.83 -3.89
C ARG A 55 -18.23 -15.77 -3.18
N ASP A 56 -19.51 -16.06 -2.97
CA ASP A 56 -20.44 -15.11 -2.34
C ASP A 56 -20.05 -14.82 -0.87
N GLU A 57 -19.64 -15.85 -0.12
CA GLU A 57 -19.14 -15.69 1.26
C GLU A 57 -17.85 -14.86 1.28
N ALA A 58 -16.92 -15.13 0.36
CA ALA A 58 -15.67 -14.40 0.24
C ALA A 58 -15.91 -12.92 -0.12
N ASP A 59 -16.85 -12.64 -1.01
CA ASP A 59 -17.21 -11.28 -1.40
C ASP A 59 -17.87 -10.52 -0.24
N LEU A 60 -18.73 -11.19 0.55
CA LEU A 60 -19.30 -10.61 1.76
C LEU A 60 -18.22 -10.31 2.81
N ALA A 61 -17.29 -11.24 3.04
CA ALA A 61 -16.18 -11.03 3.96
C ALA A 61 -15.27 -9.87 3.51
N LYS A 62 -14.93 -9.80 2.21
CA LYS A 62 -14.14 -8.68 1.64
C LYS A 62 -14.83 -7.34 1.85
N LYS A 63 -16.16 -7.28 1.71
CA LYS A 63 -16.95 -6.04 1.93
C LYS A 63 -16.87 -5.51 3.36
N LEU A 64 -16.58 -6.36 4.36
CA LEU A 64 -16.41 -5.90 5.75
C LEU A 64 -15.16 -5.02 5.92
N PHE A 65 -14.17 -5.14 5.04
CA PHE A 65 -12.99 -4.29 5.04
C PHE A 65 -13.15 -3.05 4.15
N ALA A 66 -14.23 -2.97 3.38
CA ALA A 66 -14.40 -1.94 2.37
C ALA A 66 -14.53 -0.57 3.00
N GLU A 67 -13.76 0.37 2.49
CA GLU A 67 -13.75 1.74 2.97
C GLU A 67 -13.58 2.69 1.80
N ASP A 68 -14.35 3.78 1.81
CA ASP A 68 -14.17 4.90 0.89
C ASP A 68 -14.19 4.51 -0.61
N GLN A 69 -14.87 3.41 -0.96
CA GLN A 69 -14.91 2.82 -2.30
C GLN A 69 -13.50 2.54 -2.88
N SER A 70 -12.54 2.18 -2.04
CA SER A 70 -11.15 1.94 -2.45
C SER A 70 -10.70 0.50 -2.15
N ASP A 71 -10.37 -0.26 -3.19
CA ASP A 71 -9.77 -1.60 -3.05
C ASP A 71 -8.43 -1.54 -2.30
N HIS A 72 -7.64 -0.47 -2.48
CA HIS A 72 -6.37 -0.30 -1.78
C HIS A 72 -6.56 -0.12 -0.27
N LEU A 73 -7.59 0.65 0.14
CA LEU A 73 -7.94 0.78 1.56
C LEU A 73 -8.55 -0.50 2.12
N THR A 74 -9.34 -1.21 1.30
CA THR A 74 -9.89 -2.52 1.66
C THR A 74 -8.79 -3.52 2.01
N ILE A 75 -7.74 -3.60 1.18
CA ILE A 75 -6.60 -4.49 1.43
C ILE A 75 -5.77 -4.02 2.63
N LEU A 76 -5.58 -2.70 2.79
CA LEU A 76 -4.93 -2.12 3.97
C LEU A 76 -5.64 -2.53 5.28
N ASN A 77 -6.97 -2.41 5.31
CA ASN A 77 -7.77 -2.77 6.47
C ASN A 77 -7.69 -4.28 6.78
N ALA A 78 -7.73 -5.13 5.76
CA ALA A 78 -7.54 -6.58 5.93
C ALA A 78 -6.14 -6.93 6.46
N TYR A 79 -5.09 -6.26 5.97
CA TYR A 79 -3.73 -6.45 6.46
C TYR A 79 -3.58 -6.01 7.93
N ASN A 80 -4.15 -4.86 8.30
CA ASN A 80 -4.12 -4.36 9.67
C ASN A 80 -4.86 -5.31 10.64
N GLY A 81 -6.04 -5.78 10.25
CA GLY A 81 -6.77 -6.79 11.03
C GLY A 81 -5.98 -8.10 11.20
N TRP A 82 -5.29 -8.55 10.15
CA TRP A 82 -4.40 -9.71 10.24
C TRP A 82 -3.22 -9.46 11.18
N GLN A 83 -2.60 -8.27 11.15
CA GLN A 83 -1.52 -7.91 12.08
C GLN A 83 -1.99 -7.95 13.53
N ASP A 84 -3.20 -7.49 13.82
CA ASP A 84 -3.77 -7.54 15.16
C ASP A 84 -4.08 -8.98 15.59
N ALA A 85 -4.65 -9.80 14.70
CA ALA A 85 -4.86 -11.23 14.96
C ALA A 85 -3.53 -11.98 15.21
N LYS A 86 -2.47 -11.63 14.46
CA LYS A 86 -1.12 -12.21 14.60
C LYS A 86 -0.51 -11.92 15.97
N LYS A 87 -0.72 -10.73 16.53
CA LYS A 87 -0.27 -10.37 17.90
C LYS A 87 -0.95 -11.20 18.98
N LEU A 88 -2.19 -11.63 18.75
CA LEU A 88 -2.95 -12.50 19.68
C LEU A 88 -2.51 -13.96 19.62
N GLY A 89 -1.69 -14.34 18.63
CA GLY A 89 -1.09 -15.66 18.50
C GLY A 89 -1.58 -16.46 17.29
N LYS A 90 -0.90 -17.57 17.01
CA LYS A 90 -1.08 -18.38 15.78
C LYS A 90 -2.52 -18.89 15.59
N SER A 91 -3.22 -19.21 16.67
CA SER A 91 -4.61 -19.68 16.59
C SER A 91 -5.54 -18.58 16.07
N SER A 92 -5.42 -17.37 16.64
CA SER A 92 -6.18 -16.18 16.21
C SER A 92 -5.83 -15.77 14.79
N GLU A 93 -4.55 -15.83 14.42
CA GLU A 93 -4.08 -15.57 13.05
C GLU A 93 -4.72 -16.54 12.03
N PHE A 94 -4.72 -17.83 12.35
CA PHE A 94 -5.32 -18.86 11.49
C PHE A 94 -6.83 -18.71 11.38
N ALA A 95 -7.52 -18.43 12.50
CA ALA A 95 -8.95 -18.17 12.51
C ALA A 95 -9.29 -16.95 11.64
N PHE A 96 -8.59 -15.83 11.85
CA PHE A 96 -8.80 -14.59 11.09
C PHE A 96 -8.63 -14.78 9.58
N THR A 97 -7.55 -15.45 9.17
CA THR A 97 -7.31 -15.68 7.73
C THR A 97 -8.35 -16.59 7.10
N ARG A 98 -8.83 -17.61 7.82
CA ARG A 98 -9.88 -18.52 7.34
C ARG A 98 -11.24 -17.84 7.23
N GLU A 99 -11.65 -17.11 8.26
CA GLU A 99 -12.96 -16.44 8.34
C GLU A 99 -13.10 -15.33 7.30
N ASN A 100 -11.99 -14.66 6.98
CA ASN A 100 -11.98 -13.50 6.09
C ASN A 100 -11.52 -13.84 4.66
N PHE A 101 -11.36 -15.13 4.34
CA PHE A 101 -10.92 -15.59 3.02
C PHE A 101 -9.60 -14.91 2.57
N LEU A 102 -8.60 -14.96 3.45
CA LEU A 102 -7.28 -14.37 3.21
C LEU A 102 -6.20 -15.44 3.06
N SER A 103 -5.31 -15.24 2.11
CA SER A 103 -4.11 -16.05 1.93
C SER A 103 -3.03 -15.62 2.90
N TRP A 104 -2.77 -16.44 3.92
CA TRP A 104 -1.67 -16.24 4.87
C TRP A 104 -0.33 -16.01 4.17
N ARG A 105 -0.03 -16.79 3.11
CA ARG A 105 1.21 -16.62 2.33
C ARG A 105 1.30 -15.25 1.65
N SER A 106 0.19 -14.72 1.17
CA SER A 106 0.16 -13.39 0.53
C SER A 106 0.34 -12.29 1.57
N LEU A 107 -0.28 -12.43 2.75
CA LEU A 107 -0.11 -11.50 3.88
C LEU A 107 1.33 -11.47 4.40
N GLU A 108 1.96 -12.63 4.55
CA GLU A 108 3.39 -12.73 4.89
C GLU A 108 4.28 -12.11 3.80
N GLY A 109 3.97 -12.32 2.52
CA GLY A 109 4.69 -11.67 1.42
C GLY A 109 4.56 -10.15 1.43
N ILE A 110 3.38 -9.62 1.79
CA ILE A 110 3.17 -8.18 1.99
C ILE A 110 4.04 -7.69 3.15
N ALA A 111 4.08 -8.40 4.28
CA ALA A 111 4.94 -8.05 5.41
C ALA A 111 6.43 -8.03 5.02
N ASP A 112 6.90 -9.03 4.28
CA ASP A 112 8.27 -9.09 3.78
C ASP A 112 8.63 -7.90 2.87
N LEU A 113 7.73 -7.51 1.97
CA LEU A 113 7.94 -6.36 1.09
C LEU A 113 7.93 -5.04 1.86
N ARG A 114 7.05 -4.89 2.86
CA ARG A 114 7.04 -3.71 3.74
C ARG A 114 8.38 -3.55 4.46
N ASP A 115 8.96 -4.64 4.96
CA ASP A 115 10.27 -4.62 5.62
C ASP A 115 11.38 -4.25 4.63
N GLN A 116 11.35 -4.78 3.40
CA GLN A 116 12.30 -4.43 2.34
C GLN A 116 12.22 -2.95 1.94
N PHE A 117 11.01 -2.41 1.76
CA PHE A 117 10.83 -0.99 1.43
C PHE A 117 11.24 -0.06 2.57
N THR A 118 10.98 -0.44 3.81
CA THR A 118 11.44 0.31 4.99
C THR A 118 12.97 0.37 5.04
N ASN A 119 13.64 -0.76 4.81
CA ASN A 119 15.09 -0.82 4.72
C ASN A 119 15.63 0.06 3.60
N LEU A 120 15.03 -0.02 2.41
CA LEU A 120 15.42 0.78 1.25
C LEU A 120 15.29 2.30 1.53
N LEU A 121 14.20 2.74 2.16
CA LEU A 121 14.00 4.14 2.53
C LEU A 121 14.99 4.60 3.60
N ASN A 122 15.38 3.72 4.52
CA ASN A 122 16.40 4.02 5.51
C ASN A 122 17.80 4.15 4.88
N GLU A 123 18.15 3.26 3.93
CA GLU A 123 19.43 3.32 3.20
C GLU A 123 19.56 4.56 2.31
N THR A 124 18.45 5.01 1.75
CA THR A 124 18.40 6.22 0.89
C THR A 124 18.22 7.53 1.68
N GLY A 125 18.07 7.46 3.01
CA GLY A 125 17.95 8.64 3.88
C GLY A 125 16.53 9.25 3.92
N PHE A 126 15.53 8.58 3.35
CA PHE A 126 14.12 9.00 3.43
C PHE A 126 13.44 8.56 4.73
N LEU A 127 14.07 7.70 5.54
CA LEU A 127 13.57 7.25 6.84
C LEU A 127 14.56 7.43 8.00
N GLY A 128 15.66 8.16 7.78
CA GLY A 128 16.68 8.43 8.79
C GLY A 128 17.28 9.81 8.62
N SER A 129 17.31 10.61 9.68
CA SER A 129 17.75 12.00 9.64
C SER A 129 19.27 12.15 9.44
N SER A 130 19.56 13.02 8.49
CA SER A 130 20.73 13.84 8.13
C SER A 130 21.84 14.15 9.16
N ASN A 131 21.81 13.69 10.41
CA ASN A 131 22.87 13.97 11.39
C ASN A 131 23.91 12.84 11.48
N GLY A 132 24.79 12.79 10.48
CA GLY A 132 26.22 12.49 10.64
C GLY A 132 26.69 11.15 11.21
N LYS A 133 25.81 10.23 11.60
CA LYS A 133 26.21 8.87 11.99
C LYS A 133 25.44 7.87 11.15
N LYS A 134 26.06 7.46 10.04
CA LYS A 134 25.79 6.18 9.37
C LYS A 134 26.02 5.07 10.39
N LYS A 135 25.04 4.80 11.26
CA LYS A 135 25.00 3.56 12.02
C LYS A 135 24.79 2.47 10.97
N GLY A 136 25.83 1.67 10.74
CA GLY A 136 25.87 0.66 9.68
C GLY A 136 24.61 -0.20 9.61
N GLY A 137 24.27 -0.63 8.40
CA GLY A 137 22.97 -1.21 8.00
C GLY A 137 22.52 -2.40 8.85
N GLY A 138 21.86 -2.08 9.97
CA GLY A 138 21.52 -3.05 11.01
C GLY A 138 20.32 -2.70 11.89
N ARG A 139 19.75 -1.48 11.85
CA ARG A 139 18.67 -1.10 12.78
C ARG A 139 17.37 -1.90 12.60
N TYR A 140 17.14 -2.41 11.40
CA TYR A 140 15.94 -3.16 11.00
C TYR A 140 16.27 -4.60 10.53
N ARG A 141 17.55 -5.01 10.58
CA ARG A 141 18.00 -6.36 10.17
C ARG A 141 17.85 -7.33 11.35
N GLY A 142 17.12 -8.43 11.14
CA GLY A 142 16.96 -9.50 12.14
C GLY A 142 15.76 -9.37 13.08
N ARG A 143 14.79 -8.51 12.77
CA ARG A 143 13.54 -8.39 13.53
C ARG A 143 12.48 -9.39 13.10
N GLN A 144 11.51 -9.64 14.00
CA GLN A 144 10.29 -10.35 13.63
C GLN A 144 9.54 -9.55 12.56
N ARG A 145 9.04 -10.22 11.52
CA ARG A 145 8.24 -9.61 10.45
C ARG A 145 7.09 -8.78 11.04
N GLY A 146 7.05 -7.48 10.72
CA GLY A 146 6.04 -6.55 11.23
C GLY A 146 6.38 -5.84 12.54
N ASP A 147 7.55 -6.09 13.13
CA ASP A 147 8.05 -5.35 14.29
C ASP A 147 8.64 -4.01 13.85
N VAL A 148 7.76 -3.02 13.65
CA VAL A 148 8.20 -1.66 13.37
C VAL A 148 8.47 -0.93 14.68
N LEU A 149 9.60 -0.23 14.76
CA LEU A 149 9.91 0.67 15.86
C LEU A 149 8.95 1.87 15.88
N LYS A 150 7.73 1.63 16.37
CA LYS A 150 6.71 2.68 16.56
C LYS A 150 7.19 3.79 17.49
N ASP A 151 8.23 3.53 18.29
CA ASP A 151 8.83 4.47 19.23
C ASP A 151 10.03 5.25 18.65
N ASP A 152 10.49 4.96 17.42
CA ASP A 152 11.55 5.73 16.78
C ASP A 152 11.01 7.08 16.30
N ALA A 153 11.65 8.18 16.69
CA ALA A 153 11.24 9.53 16.31
C ALA A 153 11.16 9.73 14.78
N GLU A 154 12.05 9.08 14.02
CA GLU A 154 12.07 9.15 12.56
C GLU A 154 10.83 8.44 11.99
N TRP A 155 10.49 7.28 12.56
CA TRP A 155 9.28 6.54 12.20
C TRP A 155 8.00 7.30 12.57
N ILE A 156 7.94 7.87 13.78
CA ILE A 156 6.81 8.71 14.24
C ILE A 156 6.62 9.88 13.27
N GLN A 157 7.71 10.57 12.90
CA GLN A 157 7.64 11.70 11.98
C GLN A 157 7.17 11.29 10.58
N ALA A 158 7.61 10.13 10.08
CA ALA A 158 7.20 9.55 8.81
C ALA A 158 5.75 9.02 8.82
N ASN A 159 5.10 9.00 9.98
CA ASN A 159 3.74 8.49 10.17
C ASN A 159 2.79 9.44 10.91
N ARG A 160 3.19 10.71 11.11
CA ARG A 160 2.37 11.74 11.76
C ARG A 160 0.98 11.97 11.12
N ASN A 161 0.81 11.54 9.88
CA ASN A 161 -0.42 11.63 9.08
C ASN A 161 -0.92 10.25 8.59
N ALA A 162 -0.52 9.14 9.22
CA ALA A 162 -0.88 7.79 8.76
C ALA A 162 -2.40 7.59 8.62
N ASP A 163 -3.19 8.18 9.52
CA ASP A 163 -4.66 8.07 9.48
C ASP A 163 -5.34 9.07 8.52
N ASN A 164 -4.57 9.95 7.86
CA ASN A 164 -5.11 10.94 6.94
C ASN A 164 -5.37 10.33 5.55
N LYS A 165 -6.60 9.85 5.36
CA LYS A 165 -7.08 9.23 4.11
C LYS A 165 -6.92 10.12 2.86
N ARG A 166 -7.03 11.44 3.00
CA ARG A 166 -6.87 12.37 1.86
C ARG A 166 -5.43 12.38 1.37
N LEU A 167 -4.47 12.38 2.29
CA LEU A 167 -3.04 12.29 1.95
C LEU A 167 -2.70 10.91 1.38
N LEU A 168 -3.24 9.85 1.96
CA LEU A 168 -3.04 8.50 1.44
C LEU A 168 -3.57 8.35 0.00
N LYS A 169 -4.76 8.89 -0.29
CA LYS A 169 -5.32 8.95 -1.65
C LYS A 169 -4.48 9.83 -2.59
N ALA A 170 -3.88 10.92 -2.10
CA ALA A 170 -2.98 11.74 -2.90
C ALA A 170 -1.69 10.98 -3.27
N VAL A 171 -1.12 10.21 -2.35
CA VAL A 171 0.04 9.33 -2.63
C VAL A 171 -0.30 8.26 -3.66
N LEU A 172 -1.48 7.64 -3.53
CA LEU A 172 -2.01 6.69 -4.50
C LEU A 172 -2.06 7.31 -5.90
N VAL A 173 -2.62 8.51 -6.04
CA VAL A 173 -2.67 9.22 -7.33
C VAL A 173 -1.26 9.49 -7.86
N ALA A 174 -0.33 9.93 -7.00
CA ALA A 174 1.04 10.21 -7.42
C ALA A 174 1.77 8.96 -7.97
N GLY A 175 1.49 7.78 -7.41
CA GLY A 175 2.04 6.52 -7.88
C GLY A 175 1.31 5.92 -9.08
N LEU A 176 -0.02 6.04 -9.16
CA LEU A 176 -0.84 5.39 -10.19
C LEU A 176 -1.06 6.26 -11.43
N TYR A 177 -0.83 7.56 -11.37
CA TYR A 177 -0.90 8.42 -12.54
C TYR A 177 0.05 7.92 -13.64
N PRO A 178 -0.40 7.82 -14.92
CA PRO A 178 -1.62 8.40 -15.48
C PRO A 178 -2.84 7.46 -15.57
N HIS A 179 -2.87 6.33 -14.86
CA HIS A 179 -3.95 5.35 -14.93
C HIS A 179 -5.24 5.86 -14.24
N LEU A 180 -5.93 6.79 -14.91
CA LEU A 180 -7.14 7.45 -14.44
C LEU A 180 -8.34 7.08 -15.31
N ILE A 181 -9.46 6.85 -14.64
CA ILE A 181 -10.76 6.61 -15.28
C ILE A 181 -11.71 7.71 -14.82
N LYS A 182 -12.32 8.40 -15.77
CA LYS A 182 -13.45 9.29 -15.55
C LYS A 182 -14.72 8.45 -15.50
N VAL A 183 -15.41 8.54 -14.36
CA VAL A 183 -16.71 7.93 -14.13
C VAL A 183 -17.78 8.99 -14.37
N GLU A 184 -18.64 8.79 -15.36
CA GLU A 184 -19.79 9.63 -15.63
C GLU A 184 -21.06 8.95 -15.08
N PRO A 185 -21.84 9.64 -14.22
CA PRO A 185 -23.10 9.11 -13.72
C PRO A 185 -24.02 8.72 -14.86
N ALA A 186 -24.79 7.65 -14.67
CA ALA A 186 -25.78 7.26 -15.65
C ALA A 186 -26.89 8.32 -15.77
N MET A 187 -27.29 8.65 -16.99
CA MET A 187 -28.40 9.60 -17.24
C MET A 187 -29.77 9.07 -16.80
N ARG A 188 -29.89 7.77 -16.53
CA ARG A 188 -31.14 7.12 -16.09
C ARG A 188 -30.87 6.26 -14.87
N ALA A 189 -31.84 6.23 -13.95
CA ALA A 189 -31.80 5.34 -12.79
C ALA A 189 -31.69 3.87 -13.25
N GLY A 190 -30.74 3.12 -12.67
CA GLY A 190 -30.50 1.71 -12.97
C GLY A 190 -29.57 1.42 -14.16
N ALA A 191 -29.17 2.42 -14.94
CA ALA A 191 -28.15 2.22 -15.97
C ALA A 191 -26.73 2.24 -15.36
N PRO A 192 -25.78 1.45 -15.91
CA PRO A 192 -24.40 1.45 -15.43
C PRO A 192 -23.73 2.81 -15.72
N PRO A 193 -22.77 3.24 -14.87
CA PRO A 193 -22.01 4.45 -15.13
C PRO A 193 -21.18 4.30 -16.41
N ARG A 194 -21.00 5.40 -17.13
CA ARG A 194 -20.13 5.41 -18.30
C ARG A 194 -18.69 5.62 -17.85
N LEU A 195 -17.80 4.72 -18.24
CA LEU A 195 -16.38 4.76 -17.90
C LEU A 195 -15.58 5.20 -19.11
N THR A 196 -14.70 6.19 -18.92
CA THR A 196 -13.80 6.69 -19.96
C THR A 196 -12.41 6.90 -19.40
N PHE A 197 -11.35 6.69 -20.19
CA PHE A 197 -9.97 6.99 -19.81
C PHE A 197 -9.31 7.90 -20.84
N LEU A 198 -8.24 8.59 -20.43
CA LEU A 198 -7.44 9.40 -21.35
C LEU A 198 -6.36 8.51 -21.97
N ALA A 199 -6.48 8.25 -23.27
CA ALA A 199 -5.47 7.50 -24.02
C ALA A 199 -4.20 8.35 -24.23
N GLU A 200 -3.08 7.70 -24.54
CA GLU A 200 -1.77 8.36 -24.75
C GLU A 200 -1.80 9.41 -25.87
N ASN A 201 -2.73 9.26 -26.82
CA ASN A 201 -2.97 10.20 -27.92
C ASN A 201 -3.78 11.46 -27.48
N GLY A 202 -4.09 11.61 -26.19
CA GLY A 202 -4.87 12.70 -25.62
C GLY A 202 -6.38 12.62 -25.86
N ARG A 203 -6.89 11.51 -26.43
CA ARG A 203 -8.33 11.30 -26.66
C ARG A 203 -8.96 10.54 -25.50
N SER A 204 -10.23 10.87 -25.22
CA SER A 204 -11.02 10.08 -24.27
C SER A 204 -11.61 8.85 -24.94
N GLU A 205 -11.26 7.67 -24.44
CA GLU A 205 -11.74 6.39 -24.94
C GLU A 205 -12.70 5.75 -23.92
N LYS A 206 -13.68 4.97 -24.41
CA LYS A 206 -14.63 4.24 -23.55
C LYS A 206 -14.01 2.91 -23.11
N ILE A 207 -14.30 2.50 -21.88
CA ILE A 207 -14.04 1.14 -21.39
C ILE A 207 -15.23 0.25 -21.76
#